data_AF-A0A1Y1VPW4-F1
#
_entry.id   AF-A0A1Y1VPW4-F1
#
_cell.length_a   1.000
_cell.length_b   1.000
_cell.length_c   1.000
_cell.angle_alpha   90.00
_cell.angle_beta   90.00
_cell.angle_gamma   90.00
#
_symmetry.space_group_name_H-M   'P 1'
#
loop_
_entity.id
_entity.type
_entity.pdbx_description
1 polymer ?
#
loop_
_entity_poly.entity_id
_entity_poly.type
_entity_poly.pdbx_seq_one_letter_code
_entity_poly.pdbx_strand_id
1 'polypeptide(L)'
;VDEKAKELKQEKKTGEVYAIKKNATVERLETAISKLTERILTTKTMMVDKDENKTTALGTSKINYIDPRISAAWCKKYDVPLEKIFNKSLREKFKWAMDVDEDWEF
;
A
#
# COMPACT_ATOMS: atom_id res chain seq x y z
N VAL A 1 -10.58 2.08 -25.01
CA VAL A 1 -9.45 1.32 -25.58
C VAL A 1 -9.31 1.60 -27.08
N ASP A 2 -10.42 1.68 -27.82
CA ASP A 2 -10.41 1.94 -29.27
C ASP A 2 -9.87 3.30 -29.73
N GLU A 3 -10.11 4.40 -29.00
CA GLU A 3 -9.62 5.72 -29.43
C GLU A 3 -8.10 5.81 -29.41
N LYS A 4 -7.46 5.42 -28.29
CA LYS A 4 -6.00 5.37 -28.19
C LYS A 4 -5.36 4.42 -29.22
N ALA A 5 -6.03 3.31 -29.54
CA ALA A 5 -5.55 2.39 -30.56
C ALA A 5 -5.60 2.99 -31.97
N LYS A 6 -6.62 3.82 -32.27
CA LYS A 6 -6.74 4.55 -33.52
C LYS A 6 -5.72 5.67 -33.64
N GLU A 7 -5.52 6.46 -32.57
CA GLU A 7 -4.49 7.51 -32.48
C GLU A 7 -3.09 6.92 -32.75
N LEU A 8 -2.74 5.82 -32.08
CA LEU A 8 -1.43 5.18 -32.20
C LEU A 8 -1.18 4.56 -33.60
N LYS A 9 -2.25 4.15 -34.29
CA LYS A 9 -2.20 3.67 -35.68
C LYS A 9 -1.99 4.83 -36.66
N GLN A 10 -2.53 6.00 -36.36
CA GLN A 10 -2.36 7.22 -37.14
C GLN A 10 -0.95 7.79 -36.97
N GLU A 11 -0.44 7.88 -35.73
CA GLU A 11 0.92 8.30 -35.41
C GLU A 11 1.98 7.44 -36.11
N LYS A 12 1.81 6.11 -36.11
CA LYS A 12 2.69 5.18 -36.83
C LYS A 12 2.67 5.36 -38.35
N LYS A 13 1.58 5.90 -38.90
CA LYS A 13 1.41 6.13 -40.34
C LYS A 13 1.94 7.50 -40.78
N THR A 14 1.79 8.52 -39.95
CA THR A 14 2.22 9.90 -40.26
C THR A 14 3.64 10.20 -39.81
N GLY A 15 4.23 9.41 -38.91
CA GLY A 15 5.58 9.66 -38.36
C GLY A 15 5.66 10.86 -37.41
N GLU A 16 4.64 11.72 -37.43
CA GLU A 16 4.45 12.83 -36.50
C GLU A 16 3.61 12.38 -35.31
N VAL A 17 4.18 12.52 -34.10
CA VAL A 17 3.46 12.35 -32.84
C VAL A 17 2.55 13.56 -32.68
N TYR A 18 1.24 13.36 -32.85
CA TYR A 18 0.26 14.43 -32.69
C TYR A 18 0.20 14.85 -31.23
N ALA A 19 0.96 15.90 -30.93
CA ALA A 19 0.96 16.66 -29.69
C ALA A 19 0.98 15.81 -28.42
N ILE A 20 2.20 15.66 -27.86
CA ILE A 20 2.36 15.72 -26.41
C ILE A 20 1.39 16.81 -25.93
N LYS A 21 0.32 16.42 -25.21
CA LYS A 21 -0.71 17.37 -24.73
C LYS A 21 0.03 18.60 -24.25
N LYS A 22 -0.32 19.82 -24.69
CA LYS A 22 0.40 21.07 -24.40
C LYS A 22 0.76 21.32 -22.92
N ASN A 23 0.24 20.50 -21.99
CA ASN A 23 0.50 20.52 -20.55
C ASN A 23 1.33 19.33 -20.01
N ALA A 24 1.84 18.43 -20.85
CA ALA A 24 2.72 17.33 -20.44
C ALA A 24 4.18 17.79 -20.45
N THR A 25 4.55 18.51 -19.39
CA THR A 25 5.95 18.78 -19.06
C THR A 25 6.64 17.47 -18.65
N VAL A 26 7.95 17.38 -18.84
CA VAL A 26 8.76 16.21 -18.43
C VAL A 26 8.50 15.88 -16.96
N GLU A 27 8.50 16.89 -16.09
CA GLU A 27 8.22 16.76 -14.64
C GLU A 27 6.85 16.11 -14.34
N ARG A 28 5.81 16.42 -15.14
CA ARG A 28 4.48 15.82 -14.99
C ARG A 28 4.48 14.36 -15.39
N LEU A 29 5.22 14.01 -16.45
CA LEU A 29 5.36 12.63 -16.89
C LEU A 29 6.17 11.82 -15.86
N GLU A 30 7.26 12.37 -15.33
CA GLU A 30 8.04 11.74 -14.25
C GLU A 30 7.22 11.53 -12.99
N THR A 31 6.44 12.54 -12.57
CA THR A 31 5.50 12.41 -11.44
C THR A 31 4.46 11.32 -11.69
N ALA A 32 3.94 11.22 -12.92
CA ALA A 32 2.97 10.19 -13.29
C ALA A 32 3.61 8.79 -13.28
N ILE A 33 4.83 8.66 -13.79
CA ILE A 33 5.60 7.41 -13.76
C ILE A 33 5.85 7.00 -12.31
N SER A 34 6.32 7.91 -11.45
CA SER A 34 6.55 7.66 -10.03
C SER A 34 5.28 7.13 -9.33
N LYS A 35 4.13 7.79 -9.52
CA LYS A 35 2.84 7.36 -8.97
C LYS A 35 2.37 5.99 -9.48
N LEU A 36 2.61 5.70 -10.77
CA LEU A 36 2.27 4.40 -11.34
C LEU A 36 3.18 3.31 -10.77
N THR A 37 4.47 3.58 -10.63
CA THR A 37 5.44 2.66 -10.02
C THR A 37 5.07 2.34 -8.58
N GLU A 38 4.71 3.34 -7.77
CA GLU A 38 4.24 3.15 -6.40
C GLU A 38 2.98 2.26 -6.35
N ARG A 39 1.98 2.55 -7.19
CA ARG A 39 0.77 1.70 -7.29
C ARG A 39 1.07 0.26 -7.68
N ILE A 40 2.00 0.05 -8.61
CA ILE A 40 2.43 -1.29 -9.03
C ILE A 40 3.07 -2.01 -7.85
N LEU A 41 3.93 -1.34 -7.10
CA LEU A 41 4.59 -1.90 -5.93
C LEU A 41 3.55 -2.32 -4.88
N THR A 42 2.66 -1.41 -4.47
CA THR A 42 1.60 -1.70 -3.50
C THR A 42 0.73 -2.88 -3.95
N THR A 43 0.36 -2.91 -5.23
CA THR A 43 -0.48 -3.99 -5.78
C THR A 43 0.24 -5.33 -5.75
N LYS A 44 1.53 -5.37 -6.09
CA LYS A 44 2.33 -6.60 -6.00
C LYS A 44 2.43 -7.10 -4.57
N THR A 45 2.68 -6.23 -3.60
CA THR A 45 2.71 -6.60 -2.17
C THR A 45 1.36 -7.19 -1.73
N MET A 46 0.25 -6.53 -2.05
CA MET A 46 -1.09 -7.03 -1.71
C MET A 46 -1.42 -8.38 -2.39
N MET A 47 -0.87 -8.65 -3.57
CA MET A 47 -1.06 -9.94 -4.24
C MET A 47 -0.34 -11.06 -3.49
N VAL A 48 0.91 -10.83 -3.10
CA VAL A 48 1.71 -11.79 -2.32
C VAL A 48 1.03 -12.07 -0.98
N ASP A 49 0.65 -11.02 -0.24
CA ASP A 49 -0.02 -11.16 1.07
C ASP A 49 -1.30 -11.99 0.98
N LYS A 50 -2.07 -11.86 -0.09
CA LYS A 50 -3.30 -12.64 -0.29
C LYS A 50 -3.02 -14.11 -0.61
N ASP A 51 -1.97 -14.38 -1.37
CA ASP A 51 -1.62 -15.74 -1.76
C ASP A 51 -1.05 -16.52 -0.58
N GLU A 52 -0.14 -15.91 0.20
CA GLU A 52 0.44 -16.50 1.40
C GLU A 52 -0.59 -16.74 2.50
N ASN A 53 -1.56 -15.83 2.66
CA ASN A 53 -2.61 -15.95 3.68
C ASN A 53 -3.83 -16.78 3.23
N LYS A 54 -3.78 -17.44 2.05
CA LYS A 54 -4.93 -18.15 1.49
C LYS A 54 -5.43 -19.31 2.37
N THR A 55 -4.54 -19.95 3.13
CA THR A 55 -4.85 -21.14 3.93
C THR A 55 -4.85 -20.87 5.44
N THR A 56 -4.48 -19.66 5.88
CA THR A 56 -4.23 -19.36 7.29
C THR A 56 -5.07 -18.19 7.78
N ALA A 57 -5.84 -18.42 8.86
CA ALA A 57 -6.64 -17.38 9.49
C ALA A 57 -5.84 -16.68 10.62
N LEU A 58 -5.31 -15.49 10.35
CA LEU A 58 -4.50 -14.72 11.31
C LEU A 58 -5.29 -14.08 12.46
N GLY A 59 -6.63 -14.07 12.39
CA GLY A 59 -7.47 -13.38 13.38
C GLY A 59 -7.35 -13.97 14.78
N THR A 60 -7.41 -15.29 14.91
CA THR A 60 -7.43 -15.95 16.22
C THR A 60 -6.12 -15.77 16.98
N SER A 61 -4.98 -15.94 16.31
CA SER A 61 -3.65 -15.75 16.91
C SER A 61 -3.44 -14.32 17.36
N LYS A 62 -3.78 -13.36 16.51
CA LYS A 62 -3.70 -11.93 16.81
C LYS A 62 -4.55 -11.49 18.01
N ILE A 63 -5.70 -12.12 18.23
CA ILE A 63 -6.65 -11.70 19.27
C ILE A 63 -6.40 -12.40 20.60
N ASN A 64 -5.86 -13.62 20.58
CA ASN A 64 -5.86 -14.48 21.76
C ASN A 64 -4.47 -15.01 22.17
N TYR A 65 -3.51 -15.05 21.26
CA TYR A 65 -2.24 -15.75 21.49
C TYR A 65 -1.00 -14.86 21.36
N ILE A 66 -1.14 -13.65 20.80
CA ILE A 66 -0.06 -12.66 20.69
C ILE A 66 -0.32 -11.57 21.71
N ASP A 67 0.69 -11.23 22.53
CA ASP A 67 0.60 -10.10 23.43
C ASP A 67 0.49 -8.78 22.62
N PRO A 68 -0.61 -8.01 22.76
CA PRO A 68 -0.82 -6.80 21.98
C PRO A 68 0.27 -5.74 22.19
N ARG A 69 1.00 -5.77 23.31
CA ARG A 69 2.12 -4.85 23.59
C ARG A 69 3.29 -5.07 22.63
N ILE A 70 3.52 -6.30 22.16
CA ILE A 70 4.56 -6.59 21.16
C ILE A 70 4.30 -5.75 19.91
N SER A 71 3.05 -5.80 19.40
CA SER A 71 2.69 -5.03 18.20
C SER A 71 2.60 -3.53 18.47
N ALA A 72 2.20 -3.10 19.68
CA ALA A 72 2.12 -1.69 20.04
C ALA A 72 3.52 -1.04 20.15
N ALA A 73 4.48 -1.71 20.79
CA ALA A 73 5.88 -1.28 20.86
C ALA A 73 6.50 -1.18 19.46
N TRP A 74 6.27 -2.20 18.62
CA TRP A 74 6.70 -2.18 17.21
C TRP A 74 6.10 -1.01 16.44
N CYS A 75 4.81 -0.69 16.66
CA CYS A 75 4.17 0.46 16.01
C CYS A 75 4.82 1.78 16.42
N LYS A 76 5.14 1.97 17.70
CA LYS A 76 5.83 3.19 18.17
C LYS A 76 7.24 3.29 17.57
N LYS A 77 8.01 2.19 17.64
CA LYS A 77 9.40 2.12 17.15
C LYS A 77 9.58 2.48 15.68
N TYR A 78 8.60 2.14 14.83
CA TYR A 78 8.66 2.36 13.38
C TYR A 78 7.67 3.42 12.88
N ASP A 79 7.08 4.21 13.78
CA ASP A 79 6.07 5.23 13.46
C ASP A 79 4.92 4.69 12.58
N VAL A 80 4.45 3.49 12.90
CA VAL A 80 3.34 2.84 12.20
C VAL A 80 2.03 3.17 12.91
N PRO A 81 1.01 3.72 12.22
CA PRO A 81 -0.26 4.03 12.85
C PRO A 81 -0.95 2.77 13.39
N LEU A 82 -1.31 2.78 14.68
CA LEU A 82 -1.93 1.65 15.38
C LEU A 82 -3.22 1.17 14.69
N GLU A 83 -3.94 2.05 14.02
CA GLU A 83 -5.15 1.71 13.29
C GLU A 83 -4.94 0.80 12.08
N LYS A 84 -3.72 0.75 11.53
CA LYS A 84 -3.37 -0.20 10.47
C LYS A 84 -3.21 -1.62 11.01
N ILE A 85 -2.84 -1.77 12.29
CA ILE A 85 -2.65 -3.06 12.94
C ILE A 85 -3.91 -3.46 13.70
N PHE A 86 -4.44 -2.62 14.58
CA PHE A 86 -5.63 -2.90 15.38
C PHE A 86 -6.81 -2.08 14.89
N ASN A 87 -7.91 -2.72 14.51
CA ASN A 87 -9.16 -2.02 14.24
C ASN A 87 -9.74 -1.38 15.53
N LYS A 88 -10.80 -0.58 15.40
CA LYS A 88 -11.39 0.15 16.54
C LYS A 88 -11.73 -0.77 17.73
N SER A 89 -12.39 -1.90 17.49
CA SER A 89 -12.78 -2.85 18.53
C SER A 89 -11.58 -3.48 19.24
N LEU A 90 -10.51 -3.80 18.51
CA LEU A 90 -9.29 -4.35 19.12
C LEU A 90 -8.53 -3.30 19.93
N ARG A 91 -8.49 -2.05 19.47
CA ARG A 91 -7.92 -0.94 20.28
C ARG A 91 -8.71 -0.74 21.57
N GLU A 92 -10.03 -0.87 21.53
CA GLU A 92 -10.87 -0.80 22.73
C GLU A 92 -10.66 -1.97 23.69
N LYS A 93 -10.51 -3.20 23.17
CA LYS A 93 -10.21 -4.40 23.96
C LYS A 93 -8.82 -4.32 24.61
N PHE A 94 -7.83 -3.81 23.89
CA PHE A 94 -6.42 -3.79 24.31
C PHE A 94 -5.93 -2.39 24.74
N LYS A 95 -6.82 -1.51 25.24
CA LYS A 95 -6.44 -0.16 25.68
C LYS A 95 -5.24 -0.13 26.62
N TRP A 96 -5.18 -1.10 27.54
CA TRP A 96 -4.10 -1.25 28.51
C TRP A 96 -2.72 -1.51 27.89
N ALA A 97 -2.67 -1.96 26.63
CA ALA A 97 -1.44 -2.28 25.91
C ALA A 97 -1.00 -1.20 24.90
N MET A 98 -1.86 -0.21 24.61
CA MET A 98 -1.60 0.78 23.56
C MET A 98 -0.54 1.83 23.93
N ASP A 99 -0.29 2.01 25.24
CA ASP A 99 0.65 3.02 25.74
C ASP A 99 1.99 2.45 26.22
N VAL A 100 2.36 1.28 25.72
CA VAL A 100 3.65 0.66 26.02
C VAL A 100 4.82 1.45 25.40
N ASP A 101 6.01 1.38 26.00
CA ASP A 101 7.23 1.98 25.42
C ASP A 101 7.68 1.28 24.12
N GLU A 102 8.47 1.95 23.29
CA GLU A 102 9.04 1.40 22.05
C GLU A 102 10.10 0.32 22.29
N ASP A 103 10.77 0.36 23.44
CA ASP A 103 11.80 -0.60 23.86
C ASP A 103 11.25 -1.73 24.73
N TRP A 104 9.92 -1.88 24.79
CA TRP A 104 9.31 -2.96 25.57
C TRP A 104 9.57 -4.33 24.95
N GLU A 105 9.95 -5.29 25.79
CA GLU A 105 10.22 -6.69 25.44
C GLU A 105 9.31 -7.62 26.27
N PHE A 106 8.92 -8.76 25.67
CA PHE A 106 8.03 -9.77 26.26
C PHE A 106 8.80 -10.80 27.09
#